data_AF-A0A158CY57-F1
#
_entry.id   AF-A0A158CY57-F1
#
_cell.length_a   1.000
_cell.length_b   1.000
_cell.length_c   1.000
_cell.angle_alpha   90.00
_cell.angle_beta   90.00
_cell.angle_gamma   90.00
#
_symmetry.space_group_name_H-M   'P 1'
#
loop_
_entity.id
_entity.type
_entity.pdbx_description
1 polymer ?
#
loop_
_entity_poly.entity_id
_entity_poly.type
_entity_poly.pdbx_seq_one_letter_code
_entity_poly.pdbx_strand_id
1 'polypeptide(L)'
;MRLIIEARVEGGEARATDARVVAVVERKDRSLADLGLTLAEGRALLAEVQAFLVPEQTAGWMKSRMACHRCGSMLAHKDARSIVLRTVFGKVDVPSPRLWACSCAAEQGQPRRSLSPLCKAVTSV
;
A
#
# COMPACT_ATOMS: atom_id res chain seq x y z
N MET A 1 4.69 -11.92 30.74
CA MET A 1 3.49 -11.51 29.98
C MET A 1 3.82 -11.60 28.50
N ARG A 2 2.85 -12.00 27.66
CA ARG A 2 2.99 -11.99 26.20
C ARG A 2 1.78 -11.27 25.60
N LEU A 3 2.02 -10.21 24.84
CA LEU A 3 1.03 -9.45 24.08
C LEU A 3 1.22 -9.78 22.61
N ILE A 4 0.14 -10.17 21.93
CA ILE A 4 0.12 -10.40 20.49
C ILE A 4 -0.84 -9.38 19.89
N ILE A 5 -0.38 -8.65 18.87
CA ILE A 5 -1.18 -7.65 18.17
C ILE A 5 -1.39 -8.14 16.75
N GLU A 6 -2.67 -8.26 16.37
CA GLU A 6 -3.08 -8.69 15.05
C GLU A 6 -3.83 -7.55 14.35
N ALA A 7 -3.59 -7.41 13.04
CA ALA A 7 -4.29 -6.48 12.17
C ALA A 7 -5.12 -7.25 11.14
N ARG A 8 -6.31 -6.72 10.85
CA ARG A 8 -7.20 -7.20 9.78
C ARG A 8 -7.76 -6.01 9.03
N VAL A 9 -7.92 -6.14 7.71
CA VAL A 9 -8.62 -5.14 6.90
C VAL A 9 -10.00 -5.70 6.54
N GLU A 10 -11.03 -4.93 6.88
CA GLU A 10 -12.41 -5.21 6.48
C GLU A 10 -12.82 -4.22 5.38
N GLY A 11 -13.37 -4.72 4.26
CA GLY A 11 -13.74 -3.90 3.10
C GLY A 11 -14.88 -4.52 2.28
N GLY A 12 -15.72 -3.67 1.69
CA GLY A 12 -17.10 -3.97 1.28
C GLY A 12 -17.37 -4.99 0.16
N GLU A 13 -16.36 -5.54 -0.51
CA GLU A 13 -16.56 -6.56 -1.57
C GLU A 13 -15.49 -7.68 -1.58
N ALA A 14 -14.46 -7.60 -0.74
CA ALA A 14 -13.44 -8.65 -0.62
C ALA A 14 -13.61 -9.36 0.72
N ARG A 15 -13.48 -10.69 0.73
CA ARG A 15 -13.40 -11.48 1.97
C ARG A 15 -12.43 -10.80 2.94
N ALA A 16 -12.82 -10.70 4.20
CA ALA A 16 -11.96 -10.23 5.28
C ALA A 16 -10.58 -10.87 5.13
N THR A 17 -9.52 -10.06 5.17
CA THR A 17 -8.17 -10.62 5.18
C THR A 17 -7.99 -11.39 6.48
N ASP A 18 -7.29 -12.53 6.39
CA ASP A 18 -6.88 -13.26 7.59
C ASP A 18 -6.10 -12.32 8.51
N ALA A 19 -6.35 -12.44 9.81
CA ALA A 19 -5.65 -11.65 10.81
C ALA A 19 -4.15 -11.90 10.68
N ARG A 20 -3.37 -10.83 10.51
CA ARG A 20 -1.92 -10.87 10.43
C ARG A 20 -1.33 -10.37 11.74
N VAL A 21 -0.46 -11.16 12.37
CA VAL A 21 0.34 -10.70 13.50
C VAL A 21 1.28 -9.59 13.04
N VAL A 22 1.14 -8.41 13.65
CA VAL A 22 1.97 -7.22 13.36
C VAL A 22 2.96 -6.90 14.48
N ALA A 23 2.75 -7.46 15.68
CA ALA A 23 3.74 -7.42 16.74
C ALA A 23 3.53 -8.54 17.77
N VAL A 24 4.63 -8.97 18.38
CA VAL A 24 4.63 -9.79 19.59
C VAL A 24 5.55 -9.11 20.59
N VAL A 25 5.04 -8.83 21.78
CA VAL A 25 5.79 -8.19 22.87
C VAL A 25 5.81 -9.13 24.06
N GLU A 26 7.01 -9.46 24.52
CA GLU A 26 7.23 -10.37 25.63
C GLU A 26 7.96 -9.66 26.78
N ARG A 27 7.44 -9.85 28.00
CA ARG A 27 8.04 -9.36 29.24
C ARG A 27 8.24 -10.53 30.18
N LYS A 28 9.44 -10.68 30.74
CA LYS A 28 9.80 -11.80 31.62
C LYS A 28 9.33 -11.59 33.06
N ASP A 29 9.31 -10.35 33.53
CA ASP A 29 8.87 -9.98 34.87
C ASP A 29 7.61 -9.08 34.81
N ARG A 30 7.07 -8.73 35.97
CA ARG A 30 5.98 -7.75 36.14
C ARG A 30 6.55 -6.39 36.59
N SER A 31 7.77 -6.06 36.14
CA SER A 31 8.43 -4.82 36.51
C SER A 31 7.63 -3.62 36.01
N LEU A 32 7.52 -2.58 36.85
CA LEU A 32 6.93 -1.31 36.45
C LEU A 32 7.86 -0.50 35.52
N ALA A 33 9.13 -0.88 35.40
CA ALA A 33 10.08 -0.24 34.49
C ALA A 33 9.72 -0.47 33.01
N ASP A 34 9.02 -1.58 32.72
CA ASP A 34 8.66 -2.01 31.37
C ASP A 34 7.16 -1.80 31.06
N LEU A 35 6.54 -0.81 31.71
CA LEU A 35 5.14 -0.46 31.47
C LEU A 35 4.93 0.08 30.05
N GLY A 36 3.97 -0.51 29.35
CA GLY A 36 3.59 -0.11 28.00
C GLY A 36 4.61 -0.53 26.94
N LEU A 37 4.53 0.12 25.78
CA LEU A 37 5.48 -0.08 24.69
C LEU A 37 6.61 0.94 24.83
N THR A 38 7.84 0.48 24.65
CA THR A 38 8.97 1.38 24.43
C THR A 38 8.80 2.13 23.11
N LEU A 39 9.52 3.23 22.94
CA LEU A 39 9.53 3.96 21.67
C LEU A 39 9.99 3.08 20.50
N ALA A 40 10.95 2.18 20.75
CA ALA A 40 11.43 1.24 19.75
C ALA A 40 10.33 0.25 19.32
N GLU A 41 9.62 -0.34 20.28
CA GLU A 41 8.51 -1.26 20.00
C GLU A 41 7.34 -0.55 19.32
N GLY A 42 6.98 0.66 19.77
CA GLY A 42 5.94 1.46 19.14
C GLY A 42 6.28 1.81 17.68
N ARG A 43 7.52 2.18 17.39
CA ARG A 43 7.99 2.43 16.03
C ARG A 43 7.97 1.16 15.18
N ALA A 44 8.43 0.03 15.72
CA ALA A 44 8.43 -1.25 15.01
C ALA A 44 6.99 -1.72 14.69
N LEU A 45 6.09 -1.65 15.67
CA LEU A 45 4.68 -1.96 15.48
C LEU A 45 4.07 -1.10 14.37
N LEU A 46 4.28 0.21 14.42
CA LEU A 46 3.73 1.11 13.41
C LEU A 46 4.36 0.89 12.03
N ALA A 47 5.63 0.51 11.95
CA ALA A 47 6.27 0.14 10.69
C ALA A 47 5.60 -1.09 10.07
N GLU A 48 5.34 -2.15 10.85
CA GLU A 48 4.63 -3.35 10.39
C GLU A 48 3.19 -3.04 9.97
N VAL A 49 2.49 -2.17 10.72
CA VAL A 49 1.16 -1.70 10.35
C VAL A 49 1.19 -0.95 9.01
N GLN A 50 2.18 -0.08 8.77
CA GLN A 50 2.31 0.61 7.47
C GLN A 50 2.60 -0.38 6.33
N ALA A 51 3.47 -1.37 6.56
CA ALA A 51 3.80 -2.40 5.59
C ALA A 51 2.59 -3.30 5.22
N PHE A 52 1.62 -3.43 6.13
CA PHE A 52 0.37 -4.13 5.88
C PHE A 52 -0.69 -3.25 5.21
N LEU A 53 -0.90 -2.03 5.71
CA LEU A 53 -2.02 -1.17 5.32
C LEU A 53 -1.81 -0.50 3.95
N VAL A 54 -0.60 -0.01 3.68
CA VAL A 54 -0.34 0.81 2.49
C VAL A 54 -0.48 0.02 1.18
N PRO A 55 0.00 -1.24 1.07
CA PRO A 55 -0.25 -2.06 -0.12
C PRO A 55 -1.75 -2.30 -0.38
N GLU A 56 -2.54 -2.57 0.66
CA GLU A 56 -4.00 -2.77 0.53
C GLU A 56 -4.70 -1.52 -0.01
N GLN A 57 -4.39 -0.34 0.56
CA GLN A 57 -4.94 0.94 0.11
C GLN A 57 -4.55 1.26 -1.33
N THR A 58 -3.27 1.09 -1.67
CA THR A 58 -2.77 1.38 -3.02
C THR A 58 -3.33 0.41 -4.05
N ALA A 59 -3.50 -0.87 -3.71
CA ALA A 59 -4.15 -1.85 -4.57
C ALA A 59 -5.63 -1.50 -4.83
N GLY A 60 -6.38 -1.15 -3.78
CA GLY A 60 -7.76 -0.70 -3.90
C GLY A 60 -7.90 0.54 -4.80
N TRP A 61 -7.06 1.54 -4.58
CA TRP A 61 -7.03 2.73 -5.41
C TRP A 61 -6.64 2.40 -6.86
N MET A 62 -5.62 1.57 -7.08
CA MET A 62 -5.16 1.19 -8.42
C MET A 62 -6.24 0.48 -9.23
N LYS A 63 -7.07 -0.38 -8.61
CA LYS A 63 -8.22 -1.02 -9.29
C LYS A 63 -9.13 0.01 -9.95
N SER A 64 -9.42 1.12 -9.26
CA SER A 64 -10.24 2.23 -9.82
C SER A 64 -9.56 2.99 -10.97
N ARG A 65 -8.25 2.78 -11.19
CA ARG A 65 -7.44 3.46 -12.22
C ARG A 65 -7.09 2.59 -13.42
N MET A 66 -7.59 1.35 -13.46
CA MET A 66 -7.31 0.40 -14.55
C MET A 66 -8.11 0.68 -15.82
N ALA A 67 -9.12 1.55 -15.78
CA ALA A 67 -9.95 1.91 -16.92
C ALA A 67 -9.70 3.35 -17.39
N CYS A 68 -9.89 3.60 -18.69
CA CYS A 68 -9.85 4.94 -19.24
C CYS A 68 -11.01 5.78 -18.69
N HIS A 69 -10.72 6.94 -18.11
CA HIS A 69 -11.74 7.87 -17.62
C HIS A 69 -12.66 8.45 -18.71
N ARG A 70 -12.29 8.34 -20.00
CA ARG A 70 -13.09 8.88 -21.11
C ARG A 70 -14.05 7.85 -21.70
N CYS A 71 -13.52 6.68 -22.07
CA CYS A 71 -14.28 5.65 -22.79
C CYS A 71 -14.52 4.37 -21.99
N GLY A 72 -14.03 4.28 -20.75
CA GLY A 72 -14.20 3.11 -19.88
C GLY A 72 -13.36 1.88 -20.27
N SER A 73 -12.67 1.89 -21.41
CA SER A 73 -11.86 0.74 -21.84
C SER A 73 -10.71 0.45 -20.88
N MET A 74 -10.47 -0.84 -20.59
CA MET A 74 -9.36 -1.28 -19.77
C MET A 74 -8.02 -0.87 -20.40
N LEU A 75 -7.13 -0.33 -19.57
CA LEU A 75 -5.81 0.11 -19.99
C LEU A 75 -4.86 -1.10 -20.04
N ALA A 76 -4.08 -1.19 -21.13
CA ALA A 76 -3.10 -2.25 -21.29
C ALA A 76 -1.90 -2.02 -20.35
N HIS A 77 -1.43 -3.09 -19.74
CA HIS A 77 -0.25 -3.08 -18.90
C HIS A 77 1.02 -2.95 -19.76
N LYS A 78 1.90 -2.00 -19.42
CA LYS A 78 3.19 -1.81 -20.10
C LYS A 78 4.29 -2.59 -19.40
N ASP A 79 4.45 -2.38 -18.11
CA ASP A 79 5.39 -3.09 -17.25
C ASP A 79 4.97 -3.07 -15.78
N ALA A 80 5.37 -4.12 -15.06
CA ALA A 80 5.25 -4.19 -13.61
C ALA A 80 6.48 -3.54 -12.98
N ARG A 81 6.27 -2.65 -12.02
CA ARG A 81 7.32 -2.04 -11.22
C ARG A 81 6.77 -1.70 -9.85
N SER A 82 7.67 -1.54 -8.89
CA SER A 82 7.34 -1.02 -7.56
C SER A 82 7.91 0.38 -7.37
N ILE A 83 7.35 1.10 -6.41
CA ILE A 83 7.94 2.33 -5.88
C ILE A 83 8.04 2.23 -4.36
N VAL A 84 8.94 3.03 -3.78
CA VAL A 84 9.10 3.15 -2.34
C VAL A 84 8.34 4.37 -1.85
N LEU A 85 7.32 4.14 -1.04
CA LEU A 85 6.66 5.16 -0.23
C LEU A 85 7.42 5.31 1.09
N ARG A 86 7.66 6.56 1.51
CA ARG A 86 8.34 6.87 2.78
C ARG A 86 7.30 7.37 3.76
N THR A 87 7.13 6.66 4.87
CA THR A 87 6.32 7.08 6.00
C THR A 87 7.23 7.49 7.16
N VAL A 88 6.70 8.19 8.16
CA VAL A 88 7.43 8.49 9.39
C VAL A 88 7.83 7.24 10.18
N PHE A 89 7.20 6.10 9.89
CA PHE A 89 7.45 4.81 10.56
C PHE A 89 8.33 3.87 9.73
N GLY A 90 8.61 4.19 8.47
CA GLY A 90 9.43 3.33 7.62
C GLY A 90 9.12 3.47 6.13
N LYS A 91 9.91 2.75 5.33
CA LYS A 91 9.71 2.63 3.88
C LYS A 91 8.74 1.48 3.59
N VAL A 92 7.86 1.66 2.62
CA VAL A 92 6.94 0.63 2.14
C VAL A 92 7.05 0.52 0.63
N ASP A 93 7.38 -0.68 0.14
CA ASP A 93 7.34 -1.00 -1.28
C ASP A 93 5.91 -1.26 -1.72
N VAL A 94 5.48 -0.57 -2.78
CA VAL A 94 4.13 -0.74 -3.35
C VAL A 94 4.17 -0.98 -4.85
N PRO A 95 3.33 -1.89 -5.39
CA PRO A 95 3.16 -2.04 -6.82
C PRO A 95 2.67 -0.74 -7.45
N SER A 96 3.39 -0.26 -8.46
CA SER A 96 3.02 0.91 -9.26
C SER A 96 3.17 0.59 -10.75
N PRO A 97 2.34 -0.32 -11.28
CA PRO A 97 2.41 -0.71 -12.68
C PRO A 97 2.28 0.49 -13.61
N ARG A 98 2.97 0.43 -14.75
CA ARG A 98 2.84 1.44 -15.79
C ARG A 98 1.83 0.94 -16.82
N LEU A 99 0.94 1.82 -17.21
CA LEU A 99 -0.15 1.52 -18.14
C LEU A 99 0.08 2.27 -19.45
N TRP A 100 -0.37 1.71 -20.56
CA TRP A 100 -0.47 2.45 -21.81
C TRP A 100 -1.68 3.38 -21.78
N ALA A 101 -1.49 4.63 -22.21
CA ALA A 101 -2.60 5.56 -22.39
C ALA A 101 -3.62 4.99 -23.37
N CYS A 102 -4.91 5.29 -23.18
CA CYS A 102 -5.94 4.83 -24.11
C CYS A 102 -5.74 5.46 -25.49
N SER A 103 -6.04 4.72 -26.56
CA SER A 103 -6.03 5.22 -27.94
C SER A 103 -7.19 6.17 -28.23
N CYS A 104 -8.24 6.21 -27.41
CA CYS A 104 -9.42 7.07 -27.62
C CYS A 104 -9.10 8.58 -27.58
N ALA A 105 -7.92 8.95 -27.09
CA ALA A 105 -7.45 10.33 -27.04
C ALA A 105 -6.13 10.52 -27.82
N ALA A 106 -5.72 9.53 -28.62
CA ALA A 106 -4.48 9.60 -29.38
C ALA A 106 -4.65 10.48 -30.62
N GLU A 107 -3.75 11.44 -30.80
CA GLU A 107 -3.61 12.18 -32.05
C GLU A 107 -2.95 11.29 -33.12
N GLN A 108 -3.40 11.41 -34.37
CA GLN A 108 -2.87 10.62 -35.48
C GLN A 108 -1.36 10.90 -35.65
N GLY A 109 -0.57 9.83 -35.74
CA GLY A 109 0.89 9.91 -35.92
C GLY A 109 1.71 10.05 -34.63
N GLN A 110 1.09 10.19 -33.45
CA GLN A 110 1.84 10.24 -32.18
C GLN A 110 2.03 8.85 -31.55
N PRO A 111 3.21 8.56 -30.97
CA PRO A 111 3.44 7.32 -30.24
C PRO A 111 2.58 7.28 -28.97
N ARG A 112 2.14 6.06 -28.63
CA ARG A 112 1.32 5.82 -27.45
C ARG A 112 2.11 6.14 -26.17
N ARG A 113 1.58 7.02 -25.32
CA ARG A 113 2.23 7.44 -24.07
C ARG A 113 2.03 6.40 -22.97
N SER A 114 2.95 6.34 -22.01
CA SER A 114 2.81 5.52 -20.81
C SER A 114 2.46 6.37 -19.59
N LEU A 115 1.67 5.81 -18.68
CA LEU A 115 1.18 6.45 -17.46
C LEU A 115 1.60 5.62 -16.25
N SER A 116 2.05 6.28 -15.18
CA SER A 116 2.29 5.65 -13.87
C SER A 116 1.32 6.25 -12.85
N PRO A 117 0.09 5.73 -12.72
CA PRO A 117 -0.97 6.40 -11.95
C PRO A 117 -0.55 6.65 -10.49
N LEU A 118 -0.03 5.61 -9.83
CA LEU A 118 0.35 5.71 -8.43
C LEU A 118 1.53 6.68 -8.23
N CYS A 119 2.61 6.55 -9.02
CA CYS A 119 3.72 7.51 -8.98
C CYS A 119 3.25 8.98 -9.07
N LYS A 120 2.30 9.26 -9.95
CA LYS A 120 1.76 10.62 -10.17
C LYS A 120 0.88 11.10 -9.00
N ALA A 121 0.17 10.18 -8.34
CA ALA A 121 -0.72 10.52 -7.23
C ALA A 121 0.02 10.78 -5.92
N VAL A 122 1.15 10.10 -5.71
CA VAL A 122 1.91 10.14 -4.44
C VAL A 122 3.09 11.11 -4.45
N THR A 123 3.31 11.87 -5.54
CA THR A 123 4.42 12.83 -5.65
C THR A 123 4.28 14.06 -4.73
N SER A 124 3.30 14.06 -3.82
CA SER A 124 2.95 15.19 -2.94
C SER A 124 2.87 14.82 -1.45
N VAL A 125 3.43 13.67 -1.04
CA VAL A 125 3.48 13.24 0.37
C VAL A 125 4.91 13.30 0.89
#